data_AF-U6DJ80-F1
#
_entry.id   AF-U6DJ80-F1
#
_cell.length_a   1.000
_cell.length_b   1.000
_cell.length_c   1.000
_cell.angle_alpha   90.00
_cell.angle_beta   90.00
_cell.angle_gamma   90.00
#
_symmetry.space_group_name_H-M   'P 1'
#
loop_
_entity.id
_entity.type
_entity.pdbx_description
1 polymer ?
#
loop_
_entity_poly.entity_id
_entity_poly.type
_entity_poly.pdbx_seq_one_letter_code
_entity_poly.pdbx_strand_id
1 'polypeptide(L)'
;WVHQPVIRPIRLFHSDLIEALSKSVWYNVPIIWMPLMLYFSWSHYRTLAQGNVRLFESFSTEYSVALPQSAFPGLFVMGVLLWSLLEYLIHRFLFHMKPPRDSHYLIMLHFVLHGQHHKAPFDESRLVFPPVPASLGIAFFYITLRLLLPEA
;
A
#
# COMPACT_ATOMS: atom_id res chain seq x y z
N TRP A 1 -24.20 7.60 -5.66
CA TRP A 1 -23.93 9.02 -5.29
C TRP A 1 -22.50 9.43 -5.61
N VAL A 2 -21.49 8.58 -5.35
CA VAL A 2 -20.08 8.83 -5.74
C VAL A 2 -19.80 8.75 -7.25
N HIS A 3 -20.48 7.87 -7.98
CA HIS A 3 -20.21 7.62 -9.41
C HIS A 3 -20.75 8.70 -10.37
N GLN A 4 -21.28 9.79 -9.84
CA GLN A 4 -21.64 10.97 -10.63
C GLN A 4 -20.56 12.02 -10.42
N PRO A 5 -19.57 12.11 -11.32
CA PRO A 5 -18.44 13.01 -11.16
C PRO A 5 -18.91 14.47 -11.20
N VAL A 6 -18.18 15.34 -10.52
CA VAL A 6 -18.38 16.79 -10.58
C VAL A 6 -17.10 17.46 -11.07
N ILE A 7 -17.27 18.51 -11.88
CA ILE A 7 -16.18 19.30 -12.44
C ILE A 7 -16.13 20.63 -11.69
N ARG A 8 -15.79 20.57 -10.40
CA ARG A 8 -15.62 21.75 -9.54
C ARG A 8 -14.69 21.41 -8.37
N PRO A 9 -13.99 22.41 -7.80
CA PRO A 9 -13.25 22.21 -6.56
C PRO A 9 -14.16 21.69 -5.45
N ILE A 10 -13.67 20.71 -4.69
CA ILE A 10 -14.34 20.19 -3.48
C ILE A 10 -13.50 20.56 -2.27
N ARG A 11 -14.17 21.17 -1.29
CA ARG A 11 -13.65 21.37 0.06
C ARG A 11 -14.27 20.34 0.99
N LEU A 12 -13.44 19.63 1.75
CA LEU A 12 -13.89 18.56 2.64
C LEU A 12 -14.08 19.05 4.07
N PHE A 13 -13.20 19.94 4.55
CA PHE A 13 -13.19 20.39 5.93
C PHE A 13 -13.32 21.91 6.04
N HIS A 14 -13.95 22.38 7.13
CA HIS A 14 -14.06 23.82 7.40
C HIS A 14 -12.70 24.45 7.73
N SER A 15 -11.88 23.77 8.54
CA SER A 15 -10.53 24.22 8.91
C SER A 15 -9.55 24.12 7.73
N ASP A 16 -8.79 25.18 7.48
CA ASP A 16 -7.74 25.20 6.44
C ASP A 16 -6.62 24.19 6.73
N LEU A 17 -6.29 23.96 8.01
CA LEU A 17 -5.27 23.00 8.40
C LEU A 17 -5.69 21.58 8.02
N ILE A 18 -6.91 21.17 8.39
CA ILE A 18 -7.40 19.82 8.12
C ILE A 18 -7.67 19.62 6.62
N GLU A 19 -8.14 20.67 5.95
CA GLU A 19 -8.27 20.67 4.50
C GLU A 19 -6.91 20.47 3.80
N ALA A 20 -5.85 21.12 4.27
CA ALA A 20 -4.49 20.93 3.75
C ALA A 20 -3.98 19.50 3.98
N LEU A 21 -4.24 18.89 5.15
CA LEU A 21 -3.86 17.50 5.45
C LEU A 21 -4.60 16.47 4.58
N SER A 22 -5.75 16.83 4.01
CA SER A 22 -6.50 15.97 3.09
C SER A 22 -5.93 15.92 1.67
N LYS A 23 -4.94 16.79 1.36
CA LYS A 23 -4.33 16.91 0.04
C LYS A 23 -2.98 16.20 -0.01
N SER A 24 -2.76 15.42 -1.06
CA SER A 24 -1.49 14.77 -1.37
C SER A 24 -1.14 14.99 -2.83
N VAL A 25 -0.01 15.64 -3.06
CA VAL A 25 0.56 15.90 -4.38
C VAL A 25 1.23 14.63 -4.92
N TRP A 26 1.15 14.42 -6.24
CA TRP A 26 1.59 13.17 -6.88
C TRP A 26 3.05 12.81 -6.59
N TYR A 27 3.94 13.81 -6.50
CA TYR A 27 5.38 13.58 -6.27
C TYR A 27 5.70 13.10 -4.85
N ASN A 28 4.76 13.17 -3.90
CA ASN A 28 4.93 12.56 -2.58
C ASN A 28 5.17 11.05 -2.68
N VAL A 29 4.53 10.38 -3.65
CA VAL A 29 4.64 8.93 -3.85
C VAL A 29 6.10 8.55 -4.17
N PRO A 30 6.73 9.03 -5.25
CA PRO A 30 8.11 8.67 -5.55
C PRO A 30 9.12 9.18 -4.51
N ILE A 31 8.95 10.39 -3.96
CA ILE A 31 9.90 10.96 -2.99
C ILE A 31 9.98 10.13 -1.70
N ILE A 32 8.84 9.62 -1.22
CA ILE A 32 8.80 8.86 0.04
C ILE A 32 9.11 7.38 -0.20
N TRP A 33 8.45 6.77 -1.19
CA TRP A 33 8.46 5.31 -1.30
C TRP A 33 9.63 4.76 -2.11
N MET A 34 10.17 5.50 -3.08
CA MET A 34 11.31 5.01 -3.87
C MET A 34 12.58 4.86 -3.05
N PRO A 35 13.01 5.84 -2.22
CA PRO A 35 14.18 5.64 -1.36
C PRO A 35 14.01 4.47 -0.40
N LEU A 36 12.80 4.28 0.15
CA LEU A 36 12.49 3.18 1.05
C LEU A 36 12.59 1.82 0.34
N MET A 37 12.00 1.70 -0.85
CA MET A 37 12.09 0.50 -1.68
C MET A 37 13.54 0.18 -2.04
N LEU A 38 14.34 1.18 -2.44
CA LEU A 38 15.75 1.00 -2.78
C LEU A 38 16.58 0.58 -1.57
N TYR A 39 16.36 1.22 -0.42
CA TYR A 39 17.03 0.87 0.83
C TYR A 39 16.73 -0.58 1.23
N PHE A 40 15.46 -0.99 1.25
CA PHE A 40 15.10 -2.37 1.57
C PHE A 40 15.64 -3.34 0.53
N SER A 41 15.56 -3.02 -0.76
CA SER A 41 16.12 -3.86 -1.83
C SER A 41 17.61 -4.10 -1.63
N TRP A 42 18.37 -3.03 -1.37
CA TRP A 42 19.79 -3.11 -1.09
C TRP A 42 20.09 -3.91 0.19
N SER A 43 19.36 -3.63 1.27
CA SER A 43 19.54 -4.33 2.54
C SER A 43 19.30 -5.83 2.40
N HIS A 44 18.22 -6.25 1.75
CA HIS A 44 17.91 -7.68 1.56
C HIS A 44 18.91 -8.35 0.61
N TYR A 45 19.36 -7.66 -0.44
CA TYR A 45 20.42 -8.17 -1.31
C TYR A 45 21.71 -8.44 -0.53
N ARG A 46 22.08 -7.54 0.39
CA ARG A 46 23.24 -7.72 1.28
C ARG A 46 23.05 -8.86 2.27
N THR A 47 21.85 -9.06 2.81
CA THR A 47 21.55 -10.18 3.70
C THR A 47 21.65 -11.53 2.97
N LEU A 48 21.08 -11.63 1.75
CA LEU A 48 21.22 -12.85 0.94
C LEU A 48 22.69 -13.15 0.56
N ALA A 49 23.51 -12.11 0.37
CA ALA A 49 24.93 -12.26 0.10
C ALA A 49 25.73 -12.88 1.26
N GLN A 50 25.21 -12.84 2.49
CA GLN A 50 25.85 -13.49 3.64
C GLN A 50 25.70 -15.02 3.61
N GLY A 51 24.79 -15.56 2.79
CA GLY A 51 24.59 -17.00 2.62
C GLY A 51 23.90 -17.72 3.78
N ASN A 52 23.45 -16.97 4.79
CA ASN A 52 22.83 -17.53 6.00
C ASN A 52 21.30 -17.54 5.96
N VAL A 53 20.69 -17.02 4.89
CA VAL A 53 19.22 -16.95 4.77
C VAL A 53 18.66 -18.31 4.39
N ARG A 54 17.77 -18.83 5.23
CA ARG A 54 17.08 -20.11 5.00
C ARG A 54 15.58 -19.92 5.00
N LEU A 55 14.92 -20.36 3.93
CA LEU A 55 13.47 -20.45 3.90
C LEU A 55 12.99 -21.54 4.85
N PHE A 56 11.79 -21.34 5.42
CA PHE A 56 11.07 -22.29 6.27
C PHE A 56 11.73 -22.67 7.60
N GLU A 57 12.90 -22.12 7.92
CA GLU A 57 13.59 -22.38 9.18
C GLU A 57 12.71 -22.05 10.40
N SER A 58 11.88 -21.01 10.31
CA SER A 58 10.92 -20.64 11.36
C SER A 58 9.81 -21.68 11.59
N PHE A 59 9.56 -22.58 10.64
CA PHE A 59 8.51 -23.61 10.73
C PHE A 59 9.07 -25.02 10.94
N SER A 60 10.19 -25.36 10.30
CA SER A 60 10.86 -26.65 10.42
C SER A 60 12.33 -26.53 10.02
N THR A 61 13.22 -27.08 10.83
CA THR A 61 14.66 -27.14 10.52
C THR A 61 14.99 -28.19 9.44
N GLU A 62 14.19 -29.25 9.34
CA GLU A 62 14.42 -30.38 8.43
C GLU A 62 14.19 -30.03 6.96
N TYR A 63 13.28 -29.10 6.66
CA TYR A 63 12.93 -28.67 5.30
C TYR A 63 13.44 -27.26 4.97
N SER A 64 14.45 -26.78 5.70
CA SER A 64 15.00 -25.45 5.46
C SER A 64 15.77 -25.38 4.15
N VAL A 65 15.48 -24.37 3.31
CA VAL A 65 16.11 -24.21 1.98
C VAL A 65 16.98 -22.96 1.98
N ALA A 66 18.29 -23.12 1.74
CA ALA A 66 19.21 -21.99 1.63
C ALA A 66 18.88 -21.14 0.39
N LEU A 67 18.78 -19.82 0.57
CA LEU A 67 18.55 -18.89 -0.51
C LEU A 67 19.86 -18.26 -1.00
N PRO A 68 20.26 -18.49 -2.26
CA PRO A 68 21.41 -17.80 -2.83
C PRO A 68 21.08 -16.33 -3.10
N GLN A 69 22.12 -15.49 -3.14
CA GLN A 69 22.02 -14.08 -3.54
C GLN A 69 21.35 -13.88 -4.92
N SER A 70 21.54 -14.82 -5.84
CA SER A 70 20.92 -14.82 -7.17
C SER A 70 19.40 -14.99 -7.14
N ALA A 71 18.81 -15.37 -6.01
CA ALA A 71 17.35 -15.45 -5.85
C ALA A 71 16.70 -14.06 -5.77
N PHE A 72 17.46 -13.00 -5.46
CA PHE A 72 16.91 -11.66 -5.24
C PHE A 72 16.03 -11.14 -6.40
N PRO A 73 16.44 -11.17 -7.68
CA PRO A 73 15.59 -10.70 -8.78
C PRO A 73 14.26 -11.46 -8.88
N GLY A 74 14.28 -12.79 -8.62
CA GLY A 74 13.08 -13.61 -8.62
C GLY A 74 12.11 -13.22 -7.50
N LEU A 75 12.63 -12.98 -6.29
CA LEU A 75 11.85 -12.50 -5.15
C LEU A 75 11.28 -11.09 -5.40
N PHE A 76 12.06 -10.22 -6.03
CA PHE A 76 11.61 -8.87 -6.39
C PHE A 76 10.44 -8.91 -7.40
N VAL A 77 10.57 -9.71 -8.47
CA VAL A 77 9.50 -9.90 -9.46
C VAL A 77 8.26 -10.52 -8.81
N MET A 78 8.43 -11.52 -7.93
CA MET A 78 7.31 -12.07 -7.16
C MET A 78 6.60 -10.99 -6.32
N GLY A 79 7.36 -10.10 -5.69
CA GLY A 79 6.80 -8.95 -4.96
C GLY A 79 5.96 -8.02 -5.85
N VAL A 80 6.41 -7.74 -7.07
CA VAL A 80 5.64 -6.94 -8.05
C VAL A 80 4.34 -7.65 -8.45
N LEU A 81 4.38 -8.96 -8.70
CA LEU A 81 3.18 -9.74 -9.04
C LEU A 81 2.19 -9.80 -7.87
N LEU A 82 2.68 -9.99 -6.65
CA LEU A 82 1.87 -9.95 -5.43
C LEU A 82 1.25 -8.57 -5.23
N TRP A 83 1.99 -7.49 -5.49
CA TRP A 83 1.43 -6.14 -5.47
C TRP A 83 0.29 -6.00 -6.49
N SER A 84 0.46 -6.44 -7.73
CA SER A 84 -0.61 -6.38 -8.75
C SER A 84 -1.88 -7.14 -8.32
N LEU A 85 -1.72 -8.29 -7.67
CA LEU A 85 -2.84 -9.04 -7.10
C LEU A 85 -3.50 -8.27 -5.93
N LEU A 86 -2.71 -7.74 -5.00
CA LEU A 86 -3.22 -6.97 -3.85
C LEU A 86 -3.94 -5.70 -4.31
N GLU A 87 -3.38 -4.98 -5.28
CA GLU A 87 -3.99 -3.82 -5.91
C GLU A 87 -5.38 -4.18 -6.44
N TYR A 88 -5.49 -5.25 -7.22
CA TYR A 88 -6.77 -5.72 -7.74
C TYR A 88 -7.78 -6.04 -6.63
N LEU A 89 -7.36 -6.77 -5.59
CA LEU A 89 -8.23 -7.17 -4.49
C LEU A 89 -8.70 -5.96 -3.68
N ILE A 90 -7.79 -5.07 -3.30
CA ILE A 90 -8.09 -3.84 -2.56
C ILE A 90 -9.01 -2.94 -3.39
N HIS A 91 -8.69 -2.74 -4.66
CA HIS A 91 -9.47 -1.87 -5.52
C HIS A 91 -10.88 -2.41 -5.74
N ARG A 92 -11.01 -3.70 -6.06
CA ARG A 92 -12.30 -4.33 -6.36
C ARG A 92 -13.18 -4.49 -5.11
N PHE A 93 -12.62 -4.97 -4.00
CA PHE A 93 -13.42 -5.39 -2.85
C PHE A 93 -13.49 -4.35 -1.73
N LEU A 94 -12.42 -3.57 -1.49
CA LEU A 94 -12.40 -2.55 -0.45
C LEU A 94 -12.79 -1.17 -1.00
N PHE A 95 -12.11 -0.70 -2.04
CA PHE A 95 -12.33 0.65 -2.59
C PHE A 95 -13.67 0.76 -3.32
N HIS A 96 -14.16 -0.33 -3.91
CA HIS A 96 -15.47 -0.42 -4.56
C HIS A 96 -16.53 -1.15 -3.70
N MET A 97 -16.34 -1.20 -2.38
CA MET A 97 -17.37 -1.72 -1.47
C MET A 97 -18.67 -0.92 -1.59
N LYS A 98 -19.81 -1.59 -1.37
CA LYS A 98 -21.15 -0.97 -1.40
C LYS A 98 -21.66 -0.80 0.04
N PRO A 99 -21.42 0.35 0.70
CA PRO A 99 -21.84 0.54 2.07
C PRO A 99 -23.38 0.57 2.19
N PRO A 100 -23.95 0.01 3.28
CA PRO A 100 -25.37 0.16 3.60
C PRO A 100 -25.77 1.64 3.70
N ARG A 101 -26.99 1.98 3.26
CA ARG A 101 -27.46 3.37 3.17
C ARG A 101 -27.61 4.05 4.53
N ASP A 102 -27.82 3.26 5.56
CA ASP A 102 -28.00 3.62 6.96
C ASP A 102 -26.68 3.68 7.74
N SER A 103 -25.57 3.19 7.19
CA SER A 103 -24.27 3.19 7.85
C SER A 103 -23.43 4.41 7.49
N HIS A 104 -23.55 5.48 8.28
CA HIS A 104 -22.76 6.70 8.07
C HIS A 104 -21.24 6.44 8.08
N TYR A 105 -20.75 5.60 9.00
CA TYR A 105 -19.32 5.29 9.11
C TYR A 105 -18.76 4.55 7.89
N LEU A 106 -19.48 3.57 7.35
CA LEU A 106 -19.03 2.85 6.16
C LEU A 106 -19.10 3.73 4.90
N ILE A 107 -20.09 4.61 4.81
CA ILE A 107 -20.20 5.61 3.74
C ILE A 107 -19.00 6.56 3.81
N MET A 108 -18.66 7.07 5.00
CA MET A 108 -17.50 7.94 5.22
C MET A 108 -16.19 7.22 4.87
N LEU A 109 -16.01 5.98 5.34
CA LEU A 109 -14.83 5.18 5.06
C LEU A 109 -14.65 4.96 3.54
N HIS A 110 -15.71 4.52 2.85
CA HIS A 110 -15.69 4.38 1.39
C HIS A 110 -15.33 5.70 0.70
N PHE A 111 -15.91 6.81 1.15
CA PHE A 111 -15.65 8.12 0.56
C PHE A 111 -14.19 8.53 0.68
N VAL A 112 -13.59 8.40 1.87
CA VAL A 112 -12.20 8.75 2.13
C VAL A 112 -11.24 7.82 1.37
N LEU A 113 -11.53 6.53 1.31
CA LEU A 113 -10.66 5.56 0.62
C LEU A 113 -10.65 5.72 -0.90
N HIS A 114 -11.82 5.91 -1.53
CA HIS A 114 -11.89 5.94 -2.99
C HIS A 114 -13.06 6.73 -3.58
N GLY A 115 -14.15 6.88 -2.83
CA GLY A 115 -15.34 7.57 -3.31
C GLY A 115 -15.10 9.03 -3.69
N GLN A 116 -14.18 9.72 -3.00
CA GLN A 116 -13.79 11.10 -3.32
C GLN A 116 -13.16 11.20 -4.72
N HIS A 117 -12.31 10.24 -5.10
CA HIS A 117 -11.67 10.20 -6.40
C HIS A 117 -12.71 10.00 -7.52
N HIS A 118 -13.68 9.10 -7.33
CA HIS A 118 -14.81 8.97 -8.26
C HIS A 118 -15.67 10.23 -8.35
N LYS A 119 -15.79 10.96 -7.23
CA LYS A 119 -16.62 12.16 -7.18
C LYS A 119 -15.95 13.35 -7.86
N ALA A 120 -14.65 13.55 -7.68
CA ALA A 120 -13.85 14.61 -8.31
C ALA A 120 -12.59 14.00 -8.97
N PRO A 121 -12.72 13.36 -10.14
CA PRO A 121 -11.62 12.62 -10.75
C PRO A 121 -10.45 13.50 -11.22
N PHE A 122 -10.69 14.80 -11.41
CA PHE A 122 -9.70 15.77 -11.86
C PHE A 122 -9.09 16.59 -10.71
N ASP A 123 -9.38 16.28 -9.45
CA ASP A 123 -8.67 16.87 -8.31
C ASP A 123 -7.31 16.19 -8.14
N GLU A 124 -6.28 16.75 -8.78
CA GLU A 124 -4.90 16.25 -8.73
C GLU A 124 -4.35 16.15 -7.29
N SER A 125 -4.88 16.95 -6.37
CA SER A 125 -4.46 16.96 -4.98
C SER A 125 -5.04 15.82 -4.15
N ARG A 126 -5.95 15.02 -4.71
CA ARG A 126 -6.64 13.91 -4.01
C ARG A 126 -6.70 12.63 -4.83
N LEU A 127 -5.81 12.53 -5.82
CA LEU A 127 -5.67 11.35 -6.66
C LEU A 127 -4.89 10.24 -5.95
N VAL A 128 -3.77 10.59 -5.31
CA VAL A 128 -2.90 9.64 -4.61
C VAL A 128 -3.27 9.56 -3.14
N PHE A 129 -3.06 8.39 -2.53
CA PHE A 129 -3.25 8.24 -1.09
C PHE A 129 -2.30 9.16 -0.32
N PRO A 130 -2.78 9.88 0.71
CA PRO A 130 -1.91 10.62 1.60
C PRO A 130 -0.90 9.68 2.29
N PRO A 131 0.36 10.11 2.53
CA PRO A 131 1.40 9.22 3.02
C PRO A 131 1.08 8.56 4.36
N VAL A 132 0.48 9.27 5.30
CA VAL A 132 0.19 8.75 6.65
C VAL A 132 -0.82 7.58 6.61
N PRO A 133 -2.01 7.70 6.00
CA PRO A 133 -2.89 6.55 5.76
C PRO A 133 -2.24 5.41 4.98
N ALA A 134 -1.45 5.72 3.95
CA ALA A 134 -0.74 4.71 3.16
C ALA A 134 0.25 3.91 4.03
N SER A 135 0.99 4.58 4.93
CA SER A 135 1.92 3.94 5.86
C SER A 135 1.23 2.91 6.77
N LEU A 136 -0.02 3.14 7.17
CA LEU A 136 -0.76 2.18 8.01
C LEU A 136 -1.03 0.88 7.25
N GLY A 137 -1.47 0.98 5.99
CA GLY A 137 -1.69 -0.18 5.13
C GLY A 137 -0.37 -0.91 4.83
N ILE A 138 0.69 -0.17 4.51
CA ILE A 138 2.02 -0.73 4.27
C ILE A 138 2.56 -1.44 5.52
N ALA A 139 2.43 -0.83 6.70
CA ALA A 139 2.86 -1.43 7.96
C ALA A 139 2.08 -2.72 8.27
N PHE A 140 0.77 -2.75 8.04
CA PHE A 140 -0.04 -3.95 8.17
C PHE A 140 0.50 -5.09 7.30
N PHE A 141 0.69 -4.86 5.99
CA PHE A 141 1.22 -5.88 5.08
C PHE A 141 2.65 -6.29 5.43
N TYR A 142 3.51 -5.33 5.78
CA TYR A 142 4.88 -5.60 6.18
C TYR A 142 4.95 -6.50 7.42
N ILE A 143 4.17 -6.20 8.46
CA ILE A 143 4.11 -7.02 9.69
C ILE A 143 3.56 -8.42 9.36
N THR A 144 2.49 -8.51 8.57
CA THR A 144 1.94 -9.81 8.17
C THR A 144 2.99 -10.64 7.41
N LEU A 145 3.71 -10.05 6.46
CA LEU A 145 4.77 -10.75 5.73
C LEU A 145 5.92 -11.16 6.64
N ARG A 146 6.32 -10.31 7.60
CA ARG A 146 7.36 -10.63 8.60
C ARG A 146 6.97 -11.75 9.55
N LEU A 147 5.68 -11.93 9.84
CA LEU A 147 5.19 -13.03 10.67
C LEU A 147 5.08 -14.35 9.89
N LEU A 148 4.89 -14.28 8.57
CA LEU A 148 4.72 -15.45 7.71
C LEU A 148 6.03 -15.92 7.07
N LEU A 149 6.95 -15.01 6.80
CA LEU A 149 8.23 -15.28 6.16
C LEU A 149 9.34 -15.39 7.23
N PRO A 150 10.35 -16.23 7.00
CA PRO A 150 11.43 -16.41 7.95
C PRO A 150 12.22 -15.12 8.15
N GLU A 151 12.69 -14.90 9.38
CA GLU A 151 13.63 -13.83 9.67
C GLU A 151 14.95 -14.14 8.97
N ALA A 152 15.43 -13.19 8.17
CA ALA A 152 16.71 -13.26 7.49
C ALA A 152 17.84 -12.80 8.41
#